data_AF-A0A2M7NDZ7-F1
#
_entry.id   AF-A0A2M7NDZ7-F1
#
_cell.length_a   1.000
_cell.length_b   1.000
_cell.length_c   1.000
_cell.angle_alpha   90.00
_cell.angle_beta   90.00
_cell.angle_gamma   90.00
#
_symmetry.space_group_name_H-M   'P 1'
#
loop_
_entity.id
_entity.type
_entity.pdbx_description
1 polymer ?
#
loop_
_entity_poly.entity_id
_entity_poly.type
_entity_poly.pdbx_seq_one_letter_code
_entity_poly.pdbx_strand_id
1 'polypeptide(L)' 'MTNSISVLSNSLILQENRQDPITGDLIKEGDKVVICASCKSAFLEGNWKYLGQQHCQQKQTLNQIPAKQNFKFVKS' A
#
# COMPACT_ATOMS: atom_id res chain seq x y z
N MET A 1 9.13 6.64 17.77
CA MET A 1 7.94 6.13 17.04
C MET A 1 8.10 6.53 15.59
N THR A 2 8.55 5.62 14.72
CA THR A 2 8.93 5.94 13.33
C THR A 2 7.72 5.84 12.42
N ASN A 3 7.09 6.99 12.15
CA ASN A 3 6.18 7.16 11.02
C ASN A 3 6.99 7.04 9.73
N SER A 4 6.95 5.87 9.10
CA SER A 4 7.63 5.64 7.83
C SER A 4 6.59 5.74 6.72
N ILE A 5 6.60 6.85 5.99
CA ILE A 5 5.84 7.02 4.75
C ILE A 5 6.53 6.16 3.70
N SER A 6 5.87 5.10 3.27
CA SER A 6 6.38 4.20 2.23
C SER A 6 6.21 4.86 0.87
N VAL A 7 7.26 5.54 0.40
CA VAL A 7 7.28 6.07 -0.97
C VAL A 7 7.27 4.88 -1.92
N LEU A 8 6.17 4.69 -2.64
CA LEU A 8 6.04 3.60 -3.60
C LEU A 8 6.80 3.97 -4.85
N SER A 9 7.77 3.15 -5.22
CA SER A 9 8.37 3.22 -6.54
C SER A 9 7.29 3.00 -7.62
N ASN A 10 7.13 4.00 -8.49
CA ASN A 10 6.13 4.16 -9.56
C ASN A 10 5.59 2.87 -10.20
N SER A 11 6.47 1.93 -10.54
CA SER A 11 6.09 0.80 -11.40
C SER A 11 5.07 -0.16 -10.79
N LEU A 12 4.97 -0.26 -9.45
CA LEU A 12 4.15 -1.26 -8.78
C LEU A 12 2.71 -0.80 -8.53
N ILE A 13 2.51 0.50 -8.28
CA ILE A 13 1.18 1.11 -8.14
C ILE A 13 0.48 1.18 -9.50
N LEU A 14 1.20 1.65 -10.53
CA LEU A 14 0.67 1.86 -11.89
C LEU A 14 0.26 0.55 -12.58
N GLN A 15 0.97 -0.56 -12.34
CA GLN A 15 0.63 -1.85 -12.98
C GLN A 15 -0.63 -2.50 -12.39
N GLU A 16 -0.97 -2.22 -11.13
CA GLU A 16 -2.08 -2.89 -10.46
C GLU A 16 -3.37 -2.05 -10.43
N ASN A 17 -3.38 -0.84 -11.02
CA ASN A 17 -4.53 0.07 -11.04
C ASN A 17 -5.23 0.17 -9.68
N ARG A 18 -4.44 0.28 -8.61
CA ARG A 18 -4.98 0.22 -7.25
C ARG A 18 -5.89 1.40 -6.99
N GLN A 19 -7.02 1.13 -6.37
CA GLN A 19 -7.99 2.13 -5.94
C GLN A 19 -7.98 2.23 -4.42
N ASP A 20 -8.18 3.44 -3.91
CA ASP A 20 -8.43 3.66 -2.51
C ASP A 20 -9.76 2.98 -2.13
N PRO A 21 -9.79 2.05 -1.16
CA PRO A 21 -11.01 1.32 -0.80
C PRO A 21 -12.11 2.19 -0.19
N ILE A 22 -11.79 3.40 0.26
CA ILE A 22 -12.75 4.32 0.89
C ILE A 22 -13.43 5.18 -0.17
N THR A 23 -12.66 5.79 -1.07
CA THR A 23 -13.20 6.72 -2.07
C THR A 23 -13.42 6.11 -3.44
N GLY A 24 -12.76 4.98 -3.74
CA GLY A 24 -12.70 4.39 -5.08
C GLY A 24 -11.75 5.14 -6.03
N ASP A 25 -11.03 6.16 -5.53
CA ASP A 25 -10.12 6.94 -6.34
C ASP A 25 -8.92 6.09 -6.77
N LEU A 26 -8.54 6.21 -8.04
CA LEU A 26 -7.31 5.63 -8.56
C LEU A 26 -6.10 6.26 -7.86
N ILE A 27 -5.26 5.41 -7.30
CA ILE A 27 -3.97 5.81 -6.74
C ILE A 27 -3.00 6.02 -7.90
N LYS A 28 -2.47 7.22 -8.01
CA LYS A 28 -1.59 7.65 -9.10
C LYS A 28 -0.16 7.84 -8.62
N GLU A 29 0.74 7.94 -9.59
CA GLU A 29 2.09 8.36 -9.33
C GLU A 29 2.13 9.74 -8.66
N GLY A 30 2.96 9.86 -7.62
CA GLY A 30 3.07 11.08 -6.81
C GLY A 30 2.15 11.12 -5.59
N ASP A 31 1.15 10.23 -5.51
CA ASP A 31 0.28 10.14 -4.34
C ASP A 31 1.04 9.55 -3.14
N LYS A 32 0.82 10.15 -1.96
CA LYS A 32 1.25 9.55 -0.70
C LYS A 32 0.24 8.50 -0.31
N VAL A 33 0.65 7.23 -0.29
CA VAL A 33 -0.22 6.14 0.14
C VAL A 33 0.43 5.26 1.20
N VAL A 34 -0.43 4.56 1.91
CA VAL A 34 -0.14 3.69 3.03
C VAL A 34 -0.66 2.30 2.70
N ILE A 35 0.15 1.27 2.90
CA ILE A 35 -0.29 -0.11 2.70
C ILE A 35 -0.54 -0.79 4.04
N CYS A 36 -1.72 -1.36 4.22
CA CYS A 36 -2.04 -2.15 5.40
C CYS A 36 -1.21 -3.44 5.43
N ALA A 37 -0.54 -3.73 6.56
CA ALA A 37 0.30 -4.93 6.67
C ALA A 37 -0.48 -6.26 6.61
N SER A 38 -1.77 -6.26 6.98
CA SER A 38 -2.60 -7.47 7.07
C SER A 38 -3.18 -7.85 5.71
N CYS A 39 -3.94 -6.94 5.09
CA CYS A 39 -4.65 -7.22 3.84
C CYS A 39 -3.89 -6.76 2.59
N LYS A 40 -2.79 -6.00 2.76
CA LYS A 40 -1.99 -5.42 1.68
C LYS A 40 -2.76 -4.40 0.82
N SER A 41 -3.94 -3.94 1.24
CA SER A 41 -4.67 -2.85 0.57
C SER A 41 -3.90 -1.53 0.69
N ALA A 42 -3.96 -0.71 -0.36
CA ALA A 42 -3.32 0.60 -0.43
C ALA A 42 -4.37 1.70 -0.20
N PHE A 43 -4.05 2.68 0.63
CA PHE A 43 -4.92 3.79 1.00
C PHE A 43 -4.19 5.11 0.80
N LEU A 44 -4.85 6.14 0.28
CA LEU A 44 -4.34 7.50 0.30
C LEU A 44 -4.03 7.91 1.75
N GLU A 45 -2.92 8.61 1.99
CA GLU A 45 -2.47 8.97 3.34
C GLU A 45 -3.56 9.75 4.09
N GLY A 46 -4.29 10.64 3.40
CA GLY A 46 -5.42 11.37 3.97
C GLY A 46 -6.53 10.44 4.45
N ASN A 47 -6.87 9.43 3.65
CA ASN A 47 -7.90 8.45 3.95
C ASN A 47 -7.48 7.52 5.10
N TRP A 48 -6.21 7.13 5.15
CA TRP A 48 -5.66 6.39 6.30
C TRP A 48 -5.74 7.20 7.60
N LYS A 49 -5.43 8.50 7.55
CA LYS A 49 -5.56 9.40 8.71
C LYS A 49 -7.02 9.57 9.11
N TYR A 50 -7.94 9.66 8.16
CA TYR A 50 -9.38 9.72 8.41
C TYR A 50 -9.90 8.48 9.14
N LEU A 51 -9.36 7.29 8.83
CA LEU A 51 -9.63 6.04 9.56
C LEU A 51 -8.98 5.97 10.96
N GLY A 52 -8.37 7.05 11.46
CA GLY A 52 -7.66 7.03 12.73
C GLY A 52 -6.38 6.18 12.70
N GLN A 53 -5.80 6.01 11.51
CA GLN A 53 -4.60 5.20 11.27
C GLN A 53 -4.78 3.72 11.66
N GLN A 54 -5.99 3.19 11.50
CA GLN A 54 -6.33 1.82 11.88
C GLN A 54 -7.16 1.14 10.80
N HIS A 55 -6.77 -0.08 10.45
CA HIS A 55 -7.52 -0.96 9.55
C HIS A 55 -7.20 -2.42 9.86
N CYS A 56 -8.10 -3.35 9.60
CA CYS A 56 -7.95 -4.76 10.00
C CYS A 56 -7.59 -4.93 11.49
N GLN A 57 -8.14 -4.07 12.36
CA GLN A 57 -7.86 -4.06 13.82
C GLN A 57 -6.37 -3.84 14.17
N GLN A 58 -5.58 -3.28 13.26
CA GLN A 58 -4.17 -2.95 13.47
C GLN A 58 -3.84 -1.55 12.96
N LYS A 59 -2.71 -1.02 13.44
CA LYS A 59 -2.13 0.26 12.97
C LYS A 59 -0.85 0.07 12.16
N GLN A 60 -0.45 -1.18 11.93
CA GLN A 60 0.78 -1.52 11.24
C GLN A 60 0.64 -1.36 9.73
N THR A 61 1.65 -0.77 9.12
CA THR A 61 1.75 -0.52 7.69
C THR A 61 3.01 -1.19 7.14
N LEU A 62 3.02 -1.52 5.85
CA LEU A 62 4.24 -2.02 5.20
C LEU A 62 5.18 -0.85 4.91
N ASN A 63 6.36 -0.86 5.54
CA ASN A 63 7.41 0.16 5.32
C ASN A 63 8.03 0.11 3.92
N GLN A 64 7.90 -1.04 3.25
CA GLN A 64 8.37 -1.28 1.89
C GLN A 64 7.34 -2.15 1.19
N ILE A 65 7.06 -1.83 -0.08
CA ILE A 65 6.33 -2.79 -0.92
C ILE A 65 7.28 -3.96 -1.15
N PRO A 66 6.86 -5.21 -0.96
CA PRO A 66 7.63 -6.32 -1.49
C PRO A 66 7.75 -6.12 -3.01
N ALA A 67 8.96 -5.77 -3.47
CA ALA A 67 9.30 -5.86 -4.88
C ALA A 67 8.89 -7.26 -5.35
N LYS A 68 8.26 -7.37 -6.52
CA LYS A 68 7.95 -8.66 -7.15
C LYS A 68 9.23 -9.50 -7.09
N GLN A 69 9.31 -10.41 -6.13
CA GLN A 69 10.35 -11.41 -6.16
C GLN A 69 10.03 -12.21 -7.40
N ASN A 70 10.99 -12.29 -8.33
CA ASN A 70 10.92 -13.22 -9.44
C ASN A 70 10.79 -14.62 -8.84
N PHE A 71 9.57 -15.07 -8.61
CA PHE A 71 9.28 -16.44 -8.26
C PHE A 71 9.65 -17.25 -9.51
N LYS A 72 10.89 -17.72 -9.56
CA LYS A 72 11.24 -18.81 -10.46
C LYS A 72 10.46 -20.01 -9.95
N PHE A 73 9.37 -20.34 -10.62
CA PHE A 73 8.72 -21.63 -10.46
C PHE A 73 9.76 -22.70 -10.81
N VAL A 74 10.40 -23.29 -9.80
CA VAL A 74 11.13 -24.54 -9.98
C VAL A 74 10.06 -25.62 -9.94
N LYS A 75 9.67 -26.10 -11.11
CA LYS A 75 8.80 -27.26 -11.26
C LYS A 75 9.54 -28.45 -10.67
N SER A 76 9.04 -28.98 -9.55
CA SER A 76 9.46 -30.28 -8.99
C SER A 76 8.91 -31.42 -9.84
#